data_AF-A0A427AH05-F1
#
_entry.id   AF-A0A427AH05-F1
#
_cell.length_a   1.000
_cell.length_b   1.000
_cell.length_c   1.000
_cell.angle_alpha   90.00
_cell.angle_beta   90.00
_cell.angle_gamma   90.00
#
_symmetry.space_group_name_H-M   'P 1'
#
loop_
_entity.id
_entity.type
_entity.pdbx_description
1 polymer ?
#
loop_
_entity_poly.entity_id
_entity_poly.type
_entity_poly.pdbx_seq_one_letter_code
_entity_poly.pdbx_strand_id
1 'polypeptide(L)'
;WASKTTPKTPTGESPYSLAFRIKVVLPPEVVFPILRVQTHDEETSNQQLRKNLDLLEEKRADAHLRMLAYRRDVAKLYNCRVKLAPNWEGPYRAVEVVREGTYTLATMEGRVLPRTWHISNLQKFYT
;
A
#
# COMPACT_ATOMS: atom_id res chain seq x y z
N TRP A 1 9.34 -15.71 -45.71
CA TRP A 1 9.76 -17.13 -45.69
C TRP A 1 8.62 -18.06 -46.12
N ALA A 2 7.45 -17.98 -45.48
CA ALA A 2 6.29 -18.86 -45.73
C ALA A 2 5.90 -19.01 -47.22
N SER A 3 5.96 -17.95 -48.02
CA SER A 3 5.62 -18.00 -49.44
C SER A 3 6.54 -18.89 -50.29
N LYS A 4 7.76 -19.22 -49.82
CA LYS A 4 8.74 -20.03 -50.55
C LYS A 4 8.64 -21.53 -50.26
N THR A 5 7.95 -21.93 -49.18
CA THR A 5 7.86 -23.32 -48.69
C THR A 5 6.45 -23.92 -48.80
N THR A 6 5.43 -23.10 -49.05
CA THR A 6 4.05 -23.57 -49.25
C THR A 6 3.82 -23.96 -50.72
N PRO A 7 3.23 -25.13 -51.02
CA PRO A 7 2.87 -25.51 -52.39
C PRO A 7 1.78 -24.60 -52.95
N LYS A 8 1.85 -24.26 -54.24
CA LYS A 8 0.84 -23.46 -54.93
C LYS A 8 -0.16 -24.38 -55.65
N THR A 9 -1.45 -24.02 -55.59
CA THR A 9 -2.59 -24.82 -56.08
C THR A 9 -2.52 -25.36 -57.51
N PRO A 10 -1.94 -24.67 -58.53
CA PRO A 10 -1.93 -25.20 -59.88
C PRO A 10 -0.84 -26.25 -60.18
N THR A 11 0.18 -26.43 -59.31
CA THR A 11 1.28 -27.39 -59.57
C THR A 11 1.56 -28.32 -58.39
N GLY A 12 1.01 -28.04 -57.21
CA GLY A 12 1.16 -28.91 -56.03
C GLY A 12 2.58 -28.95 -55.44
N GLU A 13 3.52 -28.22 -56.03
CA GLU A 13 4.91 -28.12 -55.59
C GLU A 13 5.23 -26.70 -55.08
N SER A 14 6.20 -26.62 -54.18
CA SER A 14 6.65 -25.36 -53.60
C SER A 14 7.72 -24.70 -54.46
N PRO A 15 7.79 -23.36 -54.57
CA PRO A 15 8.81 -22.69 -55.39
C PRO A 15 10.26 -23.12 -55.07
N TYR A 16 10.55 -23.47 -53.81
CA TYR A 16 11.86 -23.99 -53.42
C TYR A 16 12.12 -25.42 -53.94
N SER A 17 11.13 -26.32 -53.90
CA SER A 17 11.29 -27.68 -54.43
C SER A 17 11.47 -27.68 -55.94
N LEU A 18 10.90 -26.70 -56.65
CA LEU A 18 11.12 -26.54 -58.09
C LEU A 18 12.56 -26.14 -58.44
N ALA A 19 13.19 -25.29 -57.61
CA ALA A 19 14.55 -24.79 -57.85
C ALA A 19 15.64 -25.81 -57.46
N PHE A 20 15.40 -26.59 -56.41
CA PHE A 20 16.40 -27.51 -55.87
C PHE A 20 16.04 -28.99 -56.06
N ARG A 21 14.87 -29.29 -56.63
CA ARG A 21 14.37 -30.65 -56.94
C ARG A 21 14.31 -31.61 -55.74
N ILE A 22 14.30 -31.05 -54.51
CA ILE A 22 14.24 -31.77 -53.24
C ILE A 22 12.98 -31.30 -52.50
N LYS A 23 12.18 -32.24 -52.00
CA LYS A 23 10.98 -31.95 -51.21
C LYS A 23 11.43 -31.49 -49.82
N VAL A 24 11.31 -30.19 -49.52
CA VAL A 24 11.71 -29.66 -48.21
C VAL A 24 10.69 -30.05 -47.16
N VAL A 25 11.05 -31.02 -46.34
CA VAL A 25 10.48 -31.23 -45.01
C VAL A 25 11.48 -30.62 -44.04
N LEU A 26 11.22 -29.40 -43.58
CA LEU A 26 11.94 -28.88 -42.41
C LEU A 26 11.48 -29.73 -41.22
N PRO A 27 12.36 -30.47 -40.53
CA PRO A 27 11.95 -31.12 -39.29
C PRO A 27 11.54 -30.02 -38.29
N PRO A 28 10.33 -30.08 -37.71
CA PRO A 28 9.81 -29.03 -36.82
C PRO A 28 10.52 -28.95 -35.45
N GLU A 29 11.61 -29.68 -35.24
CA GLU A 29 12.16 -29.95 -33.91
C GLU A 29 13.67 -29.69 -33.79
N VAL A 30 14.31 -29.02 -34.75
CA VAL A 30 15.71 -28.59 -34.54
C VAL A 30 15.72 -27.40 -33.59
N VAL A 31 15.62 -27.71 -32.30
CA VAL A 31 15.91 -26.79 -31.21
C VAL A 31 17.41 -26.52 -31.27
N PHE A 32 17.81 -25.44 -31.94
CA PHE A 32 19.16 -24.93 -31.79
C PHE A 32 19.25 -24.34 -30.38
N PRO A 33 20.02 -24.94 -29.45
CA PRO A 33 20.22 -24.32 -28.15
C PRO A 33 20.95 -23.00 -28.40
N ILE A 34 20.34 -21.91 -27.95
CA ILE A 34 20.93 -20.57 -28.04
C ILE A 34 22.25 -20.61 -27.24
N LEU A 35 23.26 -19.82 -27.63
CA LEU A 35 24.54 -19.72 -26.91
C LEU A 35 24.34 -19.56 -25.39
N ARG A 36 23.31 -18.80 -24.99
CA ARG A 36 22.86 -18.62 -23.60
C ARG A 36 22.49 -19.91 -22.87
N VAL A 37 21.94 -20.90 -23.56
CA VAL A 37 21.60 -22.23 -23.05
C VAL A 37 22.84 -23.13 -23.03
N GLN A 38 23.73 -23.00 -24.02
CA GLN A 38 24.96 -23.78 -24.09
C GLN A 38 26.02 -23.36 -23.06
N THR A 39 26.11 -22.07 -22.75
CA THR A 39 27.04 -21.52 -21.75
C THR A 39 26.34 -21.24 -20.42
N HIS A 40 25.19 -21.87 -20.17
CA HIS A 40 24.40 -21.62 -18.96
C HIS A 40 25.08 -22.26 -17.75
N ASP A 41 25.68 -21.42 -16.92
CA ASP A 41 26.10 -21.82 -15.59
C ASP A 41 24.94 -21.58 -14.62
N GLU A 42 24.30 -22.67 -14.23
CA GLU A 42 23.11 -22.65 -13.39
C GLU A 42 23.42 -22.18 -11.96
N GLU A 43 24.62 -22.44 -11.46
CA GLU A 43 25.02 -22.09 -10.10
C GLU A 43 25.17 -20.57 -9.96
N THR A 44 25.84 -19.92 -10.92
CA THR A 44 26.02 -18.45 -10.90
C THR A 44 24.71 -17.71 -11.15
N SER A 45 23.89 -18.19 -12.08
CA SER A 45 22.54 -17.65 -12.34
C SER A 45 21.65 -17.71 -11.09
N ASN A 46 21.61 -18.87 -10.42
CA ASN A 46 20.85 -19.06 -9.18
C ASN A 46 21.41 -18.24 -8.01
N GLN A 47 22.74 -18.14 -7.88
CA GLN A 47 23.35 -17.27 -6.87
C GLN A 47 22.98 -15.81 -7.07
N GLN A 48 22.92 -15.34 -8.32
CA GLN A 48 22.54 -13.97 -8.64
C GLN A 48 21.05 -13.72 -8.37
N LEU A 49 20.19 -14.72 -8.63
CA LEU A 49 18.78 -14.69 -8.25
C LEU A 49 18.58 -14.60 -6.73
N ARG A 50 19.35 -15.38 -5.96
CA ARG A 50 19.33 -15.35 -4.48
C ARG A 50 19.69 -13.96 -3.96
N LYS A 51 20.79 -13.35 -4.44
CA LYS A 51 21.19 -11.98 -4.07
C LYS A 51 20.12 -10.94 -4.37
N ASN A 52 19.42 -11.08 -5.51
CA ASN A 52 18.32 -10.18 -5.85
C ASN A 52 17.12 -10.35 -4.90
N LEU A 53 16.84 -11.58 -4.47
CA LEU A 53 15.78 -11.86 -3.50
C LEU A 53 16.09 -11.23 -2.15
N ASP A 54 17.31 -11.42 -1.63
CA ASP A 54 17.75 -10.82 -0.36
C ASP A 54 17.60 -9.29 -0.38
N LEU A 55 18.04 -8.65 -1.48
CA LEU A 55 17.91 -7.19 -1.66
C LEU A 55 16.44 -6.73 -1.69
N LEU A 56 15.54 -7.52 -2.28
CA LEU A 56 14.11 -7.20 -2.30
C LEU A 56 13.48 -7.33 -0.91
N GLU A 57 13.87 -8.34 -0.14
CA GLU A 57 13.39 -8.52 1.23
C GLU A 57 13.85 -7.39 2.15
N GLU A 58 15.11 -6.98 2.05
CA GLU A 58 15.65 -5.83 2.78
C GLU A 58 14.87 -4.54 2.47
N LYS A 59 14.64 -4.26 1.18
CA LYS A 59 13.85 -3.07 0.77
C LYS A 59 12.41 -3.12 1.28
N ARG A 60 11.79 -4.30 1.33
CA ARG A 60 10.44 -4.47 1.89
C ARG A 60 10.44 -4.22 3.39
N ALA A 61 11.43 -4.75 4.12
CA ALA A 61 11.58 -4.51 5.55
C ALA A 61 11.75 -3.02 5.87
N ASP A 62 12.60 -2.32 5.11
CA ASP A 62 12.80 -0.88 5.23
C ASP A 62 11.53 -0.08 4.94
N ALA A 63 10.81 -0.41 3.85
CA ALA A 63 9.53 0.22 3.53
C ALA A 63 8.49 -0.02 4.62
N HIS A 64 8.47 -1.22 5.19
CA HIS A 64 7.56 -1.57 6.29
C HIS A 64 7.90 -0.77 7.56
N LEU A 65 9.17 -0.68 7.94
CA LEU A 65 9.62 0.15 9.07
C LEU A 65 9.25 1.62 8.89
N ARG A 66 9.44 2.17 7.69
CA ARG A 66 9.04 3.55 7.34
C ARG A 66 7.53 3.76 7.50
N MET A 67 6.72 2.82 7.02
CA MET A 67 5.26 2.87 7.15
C MET A 67 4.82 2.83 8.63
N LEU A 68 5.41 1.95 9.43
CA LEU A 68 5.13 1.87 10.87
C LEU A 68 5.52 3.15 11.60
N ALA A 69 6.69 3.72 11.28
CA ALA A 69 7.13 5.00 11.84
C ALA A 69 6.16 6.13 11.50
N TYR A 70 5.77 6.25 10.23
CA TYR A 70 4.79 7.24 9.79
C TYR A 70 3.46 7.11 10.54
N ARG A 71 2.91 5.89 10.62
CA ARG A 71 1.66 5.64 11.34
C ARG A 71 1.77 6.03 12.82
N ARG A 72 2.90 5.73 13.47
CA ARG A 72 3.15 6.10 14.87
C ARG A 72 3.17 7.61 15.04
N ASP A 73 3.83 8.34 14.15
CA ASP A 73 3.94 9.80 14.26
C ASP A 73 2.60 10.49 13.99
N VAL A 74 1.86 10.02 12.99
CA VAL A 74 0.48 10.47 12.75
C VAL A 74 -0.39 10.23 14.00
N ALA A 75 -0.34 9.04 14.59
CA ALA A 75 -1.10 8.74 15.81
C ALA A 75 -0.71 9.64 16.99
N LYS A 76 0.58 9.95 17.18
CA LYS A 76 1.04 10.90 18.20
C LYS A 76 0.45 12.28 17.96
N LEU A 77 0.46 12.79 16.72
CA LEU A 77 -0.09 14.11 16.40
C LEU A 77 -1.58 14.20 16.76
N TYR A 78 -2.37 13.19 16.41
CA TYR A 78 -3.78 13.13 16.79
C TYR A 78 -3.98 13.04 18.30
N ASN A 79 -3.22 12.18 18.99
CA ASN A 79 -3.32 12.04 20.44
C ASN A 79 -2.91 13.31 21.19
N CYS A 80 -1.90 14.04 20.74
CA CYS A 80 -1.53 15.34 21.30
C CYS A 80 -2.64 16.38 21.09
N ARG A 81 -3.27 16.40 19.92
CA ARG A 81 -4.43 17.28 19.67
C ARG A 81 -5.61 16.97 20.60
N VAL A 82 -5.89 15.69 20.86
CA VAL A 82 -6.96 15.28 21.78
C VAL A 82 -6.61 15.60 23.23
N LYS A 83 -5.36 15.35 23.67
CA LYS A 83 -4.92 15.67 25.04
C LYS A 83 -4.89 17.18 25.34
N LEU A 84 -4.75 18.02 24.32
CA LEU A 84 -4.78 19.48 24.44
C LEU A 84 -6.18 20.06 24.21
N ALA A 85 -7.16 19.25 23.80
CA ALA A 85 -8.54 19.69 23.74
C ALA A 85 -9.08 19.83 25.17
N PRO A 86 -9.67 20.97 25.53
CA PRO A 86 -10.26 21.09 26.85
C PRO A 86 -11.46 20.15 26.97
N ASN A 87 -11.49 19.33 28.03
CA ASN A 87 -12.53 18.34 28.30
C ASN A 87 -13.83 18.98 28.84
N TRP A 88 -14.24 20.12 28.27
CA TRP A 88 -15.45 20.81 28.71
C TRP A 88 -16.68 19.90 28.48
N GLU A 89 -17.31 19.49 29.57
CA GLU A 89 -18.48 18.62 29.52
C GLU A 89 -19.74 19.45 29.24
N GLY A 90 -20.17 19.54 27.99
CA GLY A 90 -21.49 20.09 27.63
C GLY A 90 -21.82 21.49 28.16
N PRO A 91 -23.03 22.00 27.89
CA PRO A 91 -23.49 23.27 28.41
C PRO A 91 -24.24 23.08 29.73
N TYR A 92 -23.79 23.78 30.78
CA TYR A 92 -24.43 23.81 32.11
C TYR A 92 -24.93 25.22 32.45
N ARG A 93 -25.97 25.31 33.27
CA ARG A 93 -26.49 26.58 33.82
C ARG A 93 -25.99 26.77 35.25
N ALA A 94 -25.40 27.91 35.57
CA ALA A 94 -25.06 28.26 36.95
C ALA A 94 -26.34 28.69 37.70
N VAL A 95 -26.63 28.05 38.84
CA VAL A 95 -27.91 28.26 39.57
C VAL A 95 -27.69 29.06 40.86
N GLU A 96 -26.79 28.62 41.74
CA GLU A 96 -26.57 29.30 43.03
C GLU A 96 -25.10 29.63 43.26
N VAL A 97 -24.86 30.71 44.02
CA VAL A 97 -23.53 31.10 44.51
C VAL A 97 -23.43 30.63 45.96
N VAL A 98 -22.60 29.62 46.20
CA VAL A 98 -22.40 29.09 47.56
C VAL A 98 -21.47 29.99 48.36
N ARG A 99 -20.41 30.48 47.70
CA ARG A 99 -19.40 31.43 48.21
C ARG A 99 -18.90 32.25 47.03
N GLU A 100 -18.32 33.43 47.27
CA GLU A 100 -17.73 34.28 46.20
C GLU A 100 -16.85 33.43 45.27
N GLY A 101 -17.24 33.33 43.99
CA GLY A 101 -16.52 32.55 42.98
C GLY A 101 -16.84 31.05 42.91
N THR A 102 -17.77 30.53 43.72
CA THR A 102 -18.16 29.10 43.73
C THR A 102 -19.64 28.92 43.40
N TYR A 103 -19.93 28.18 42.33
CA TYR A 103 -21.27 27.99 41.78
C TYR A 103 -21.74 26.55 41.87
N THR A 104 -23.05 26.33 42.03
CA THR A 104 -23.70 25.06 41.69
C THR A 104 -24.15 25.08 40.24
N LEU A 105 -23.92 23.98 39.54
CA LEU A 105 -24.31 23.81 38.15
C LEU A 105 -25.60 22.98 38.07
N ALA A 106 -26.48 23.32 37.15
CA ALA A 106 -27.58 22.46 36.73
C ALA A 106 -27.40 22.05 35.27
N THR A 107 -27.78 20.81 34.99
CA THR A 107 -27.97 20.31 33.62
C THR A 107 -29.07 21.09 32.91
N MET A 108 -29.10 21.04 31.58
CA MET A 108 -30.17 21.66 30.78
C MET A 108 -31.57 21.10 31.09
N GLU A 109 -31.63 19.90 31.67
CA GLU A 109 -32.85 19.24 32.16
C GLU A 109 -33.30 19.74 33.54
N GLY A 110 -32.59 20.71 34.13
CA GLY A 110 -32.95 21.32 35.42
C GLY A 110 -32.51 20.55 36.66
N ARG A 111 -31.74 19.45 36.52
CA ARG A 111 -31.18 18.73 37.68
C ARG A 111 -29.94 19.45 38.18
N VAL A 112 -29.95 19.84 39.45
CA VAL A 112 -28.80 20.43 40.14
C VAL A 112 -27.77 19.35 40.43
N LEU A 113 -26.51 19.61 40.06
CA LEU A 113 -25.40 18.73 40.35
C LEU A 113 -24.97 18.92 41.82
N PRO A 114 -24.69 17.84 42.56
CA PRO A 114 -24.30 17.91 43.97
C PRO A 114 -22.90 18.52 44.18
N ARG A 115 -22.16 18.81 43.10
CA ARG A 115 -20.79 19.33 43.14
C ARG A 115 -20.79 20.84 42.94
N THR A 116 -20.04 21.54 43.78
CA THR A 116 -19.73 22.96 43.62
C THR A 116 -18.50 23.14 42.73
N TRP A 117 -18.55 24.14 41.86
CA TRP A 117 -17.52 24.43 40.86
C TRP A 117 -17.00 25.85 41.05
N HIS A 118 -15.67 25.99 41.07
CA HIS A 118 -15.03 27.30 41.10
C HIS A 118 -15.09 27.96 39.71
N ILE A 119 -15.22 29.29 39.65
CA ILE A 119 -15.35 30.06 38.41
C ILE A 119 -14.20 29.83 37.43
N SER A 120 -12.98 29.55 37.92
CA SER A 120 -11.83 29.22 37.07
C SER A 120 -12.00 27.94 36.25
N ASN A 121 -12.88 27.03 36.69
CA ASN A 121 -13.20 25.79 35.99
C ASN A 121 -14.50 25.90 35.18
N LEU A 122 -15.00 27.12 34.95
CA LEU A 122 -16.22 27.39 34.20
C LEU A 122 -15.89 28.36 33.05
N GLN A 123 -16.28 28.00 31.83
CA GLN A 123 -16.17 28.89 30.68
C GLN A 123 -17.57 29.38 30.31
N LYS A 124 -17.75 30.71 30.28
CA LYS A 124 -19.01 31.31 29.80
C LYS A 124 -19.09 31.12 28.29
N PHE A 125 -20.20 30.53 27.84
CA PHE A 125 -20.56 30.53 26.42
C PHE A 125 -21.68 31.55 26.22
N TYR A 126 -21.56 32.36 25.16
CA TYR A 126 -22.61 33.29 24.73
C TYR A 126 -23.27 32.66 23.50
N THR A 127 -24.60 32.57 23.52
CA THR A 127 -25.42 32.18 22.36
C THR A 127 -25.88 33.42 21.63
#